data_AF-A0AAF0TNU0-F1
#
_entry.id   AF-A0AAF0TNU0-F1
#
_cell.length_a   1.000
_cell.length_b   1.000
_cell.length_c   1.000
_cell.angle_alpha   90.00
_cell.angle_beta   90.00
_cell.angle_gamma   90.00
#
_symmetry.space_group_name_H-M   'P 1'
#
loop_
_entity.id
_entity.type
_entity.pdbx_description
1 polymer ?
#
loop_
_entity_poly.entity_id
_entity_poly.type
_entity_poly.pdbx_seq_one_letter_code
_entity_poly.pdbx_strand_id
1 'polypeptide(L)'
;MLKKCIGDPSLFMSTESIRIKDNLSYEEILFQILERQVRRLRTKDVASIKVLWRNQFVEEATWEVEEDMKKRYPYLFESGGNTD
;
A
#
# COMPACT_ATOMS: atom_id res chain seq x y z
N MET A 1 -31.74 17.32 25.72
CA MET A 1 -31.68 18.48 24.79
C MET A 1 -30.60 18.17 23.76
N LEU A 2 -30.98 17.77 22.53
CA LEU A 2 -30.04 17.37 21.48
C LEU A 2 -29.51 18.63 20.77
N LYS A 3 -28.19 18.81 20.78
CA LYS A 3 -27.52 19.86 20.01
C LYS A 3 -27.52 19.45 18.54
N LYS A 4 -28.07 20.32 17.69
CA LYS A 4 -28.14 20.15 16.24
C LYS A 4 -26.73 20.33 15.68
N CYS A 5 -26.02 19.24 15.39
CA CYS A 5 -24.73 19.30 14.70
C CYS A 5 -25.01 19.62 13.22
N ILE A 6 -24.68 20.84 12.80
CA ILE A 6 -24.58 21.19 11.39
C ILE A 6 -23.14 20.80 11.01
N GLY A 7 -23.00 19.70 10.26
CA GLY A 7 -21.70 19.25 9.77
C GLY A 7 -21.09 20.33 8.89
N ASP A 8 -19.87 20.75 9.23
CA ASP A 8 -19.12 21.75 8.48
C ASP A 8 -18.84 21.21 7.06
N PRO A 9 -19.22 21.91 5.97
CA PRO A 9 -18.96 21.46 4.61
C PRO A 9 -17.46 21.31 4.30
N SER A 10 -16.59 21.93 5.09
CA SER A 10 -15.14 21.81 4.98
C SER A 10 -14.57 20.44 5.39
N LEU A 11 -15.37 19.57 6.03
CA LEU A 11 -15.05 18.16 6.23
C LEU A 11 -15.15 17.33 4.94
N PHE A 12 -15.68 17.89 3.85
CA PHE A 12 -15.47 17.33 2.52
C PHE A 12 -14.04 17.61 2.10
N MET A 13 -13.15 16.71 2.52
CA MET A 13 -11.85 16.52 1.91
C MET A 13 -12.07 16.50 0.38
N SER A 14 -11.48 17.47 -0.31
CA SER A 14 -11.59 17.64 -1.76
C SER A 14 -11.34 16.30 -2.43
N THR A 15 -12.41 15.67 -2.94
CA THR A 15 -12.28 14.55 -3.86
C THR A 15 -11.76 15.14 -5.16
N GLU A 16 -10.46 15.42 -5.21
CA GLU A 16 -9.74 15.48 -6.48
C GLU A 16 -10.19 14.25 -7.29
N SER A 17 -10.35 14.43 -8.59
CA SER A 17 -11.03 13.46 -9.44
C SER A 17 -10.43 12.06 -9.29
N ILE A 18 -11.12 11.15 -8.60
CA ILE A 18 -10.81 9.73 -8.64
C ILE A 18 -10.98 9.33 -10.11
N ARG A 19 -9.88 8.97 -10.79
CA ARG A 19 -9.96 8.33 -12.10
C ARG A 19 -10.42 6.90 -11.89
N ILE A 20 -11.71 6.77 -11.56
CA ILE A 20 -12.41 5.50 -11.57
C ILE A 20 -12.43 5.07 -13.04
N LYS A 21 -11.71 4.00 -13.40
CA LYS A 21 -11.92 3.36 -14.69
C LYS A 21 -13.40 2.96 -14.79
N ASP A 22 -13.99 2.96 -15.97
CA ASP A 22 -15.43 2.67 -16.17
C ASP A 22 -15.90 1.32 -15.56
N ASN A 23 -14.96 0.45 -15.17
CA ASN A 23 -15.18 -0.82 -14.45
C ASN A 23 -15.15 -0.72 -12.91
N LEU A 24 -15.14 0.49 -12.33
CA LEU A 24 -14.99 0.73 -10.88
C LEU A 24 -13.66 0.22 -10.26
N SER A 25 -12.66 -0.10 -11.07
CA SER A 25 -11.33 -0.50 -10.57
C SER A 25 -10.43 0.70 -10.33
N TYR A 26 -9.71 0.69 -9.21
CA TYR A 26 -8.64 1.63 -8.92
C TYR A 26 -7.31 1.07 -9.43
N GLU A 27 -6.46 1.92 -10.01
CA GLU A 27 -5.06 1.56 -10.25
C GLU A 27 -4.28 1.78 -8.95
N GLU A 28 -4.07 0.71 -8.19
CA GLU A 28 -3.15 0.72 -7.06
C GLU A 28 -1.72 0.79 -7.59
N ILE A 29 -1.05 1.93 -7.37
CA ILE A 29 0.33 2.10 -7.79
C ILE A 29 1.24 1.66 -6.63
N LEU A 30 2.04 0.63 -6.88
CA LEU A 30 3.12 0.20 -5.99
C LEU A 30 4.12 1.33 -5.83
N PHE A 31 4.24 1.86 -4.61
CA PHE A 31 5.13 2.97 -4.34
C PHE A 31 6.49 2.49 -3.84
N GLN A 32 6.52 1.71 -2.75
CA GLN A 32 7.78 1.34 -2.10
C GLN A 32 7.66 0.10 -1.18
N ILE A 33 8.75 -0.64 -1.02
CA ILE A 33 8.91 -1.61 0.07
C ILE A 33 9.44 -0.86 1.30
N LEU A 34 8.65 -0.81 2.37
CA LEU A 34 8.99 -0.09 3.60
C LEU A 34 9.85 -0.92 4.54
N GLU A 35 9.57 -2.22 4.64
CA GLU A 35 10.18 -3.09 5.63
C GLU A 35 10.23 -4.53 5.14
N ARG A 36 11.19 -5.29 5.66
CA ARG A 36 11.27 -6.74 5.47
C ARG A 36 11.34 -7.42 6.83
N GLN A 37 10.44 -8.37 7.05
CA GLN A 37 10.42 -9.20 8.25
C GLN A 37 10.57 -10.67 7.87
N VAL A 38 11.47 -11.39 8.54
CA VAL A 38 11.57 -12.85 8.43
C VAL A 38 11.16 -13.47 9.76
N ARG A 39 10.11 -14.29 9.73
CA ARG A 39 9.66 -15.06 10.88
C ARG A 39 10.15 -16.49 10.77
N ARG A 40 11.02 -16.88 11.71
CA ARG A 40 11.48 -18.26 11.84
C ARG A 40 10.43 -19.09 12.58
N LEU A 41 9.86 -20.07 11.90
CA LEU A 41 9.02 -21.09 12.50
C LEU A 41 9.88 -22.32 12.82
N ARG A 42 9.34 -23.29 13.56
CA ARG A 42 10.05 -24.52 13.94
C ARG A 42 10.59 -25.31 12.75
N THR A 43 9.93 -25.20 11.59
CA THR A 43 10.22 -26.02 10.39
C THR A 43 10.64 -25.20 9.17
N LYS A 44 10.40 -23.89 9.15
CA LYS A 44 10.69 -23.04 7.99
C LYS A 44 10.80 -21.57 8.37
N ASP A 45 11.50 -20.82 7.54
CA ASP A 45 11.54 -19.37 7.60
C ASP A 45 10.50 -18.80 6.62
N VAL A 46 9.70 -17.85 7.08
CA VAL A 46 8.68 -17.16 6.27
C VAL A 46 9.05 -15.69 6.18
N ALA A 47 9.31 -15.21 4.97
CA ALA A 47 9.63 -13.81 4.72
C ALA A 47 8.40 -13.03 4.23
N SER A 48 8.16 -11.89 4.86
CA SER A 48 7.11 -10.94 4.52
C SER A 48 7.71 -9.56 4.36
N ILE A 49 7.19 -8.80 3.41
CA ILE A 49 7.58 -7.41 3.19
C ILE A 49 6.39 -6.50 3.43
N LYS A 50 6.64 -5.33 4.01
CA LYS A 50 5.66 -4.28 4.15
C LYS A 50 5.71 -3.43 2.90
N VAL A 51 4.62 -3.44 2.15
CA VAL A 51 4.50 -2.76 0.87
C VAL A 51 3.60 -1.56 1.04
N LEU A 52 4.09 -0.39 0.65
CA LEU A 52 3.29 0.83 0.56
C LEU A 52 2.66 0.93 -0.83
N TRP A 53 1.34 0.99 -0.82
CA TRP A 53 0.48 1.21 -1.97
C TRP A 53 0.06 2.67 -1.94
N ARG A 54 0.16 3.33 -3.09
CA ARG A 54 -0.38 4.67 -3.26
C ARG A 54 -1.50 4.60 -4.27
N ASN A 55 -2.71 4.88 -3.80
CA ASN A 55 -3.79 5.32 -4.67
C ASN A 55 -3.82 6.85 -4.68
N GLN A 56 -4.64 7.46 -5.52
CA GLN A 56 -4.77 8.90 -5.69
C GLN A 56 -5.15 9.65 -4.40
N PHE A 57 -5.73 8.97 -3.39
CA PHE A 57 -6.24 9.59 -2.15
C PHE A 57 -5.73 8.98 -0.86
N VAL A 58 -5.16 7.78 -0.93
CA VAL A 58 -4.83 6.98 0.25
C VAL A 58 -3.50 6.28 0.02
N GLU A 59 -2.65 6.40 1.02
CA GLU A 59 -1.48 5.56 1.19
C GLU A 59 -1.85 4.43 2.16
N GLU A 60 -1.70 3.19 1.71
CA GLU A 60 -1.99 2.00 2.50
C GLU A 60 -0.75 1.12 2.57
N ALA A 61 -0.48 0.54 3.74
CA ALA A 61 0.65 -0.37 3.91
C ALA A 61 0.17 -1.77 4.30
N THR A 62 0.40 -2.76 3.44
CA THR A 62 0.06 -4.16 3.70
C THR A 62 1.31 -5.03 3.88
N TRP A 63 1.14 -6.17 4.52
CA TRP A 63 2.20 -7.19 4.64
C TRP A 63 1.98 -8.29 3.62
N GLU A 64 2.96 -8.48 2.76
CA GLU A 64 2.87 -9.35 1.59
C GLU A 64 3.97 -10.40 1.62
N VAL A 65 3.73 -11.56 1.02
CA VAL A 65 4.75 -12.62 0.94
C VAL A 65 5.85 -12.20 -0.02
N GLU A 66 7.10 -12.21 0.44
CA GLU A 66 8.24 -11.72 -0.34
C GLU A 66 8.41 -12.48 -1.67
N GLU A 67 8.24 -13.80 -1.65
CA GLU A 67 8.40 -14.64 -2.85
C GLU A 67 7.36 -14.33 -3.93
N ASP A 68 6.13 -14.03 -3.53
CA ASP A 68 5.06 -13.69 -4.46
C ASP A 68 5.30 -12.31 -5.07
N MET A 69 5.77 -11.36 -4.26
CA MET A 69 6.10 -10.02 -4.74
C MET A 69 7.31 -10.03 -5.67
N LYS A 70 8.31 -10.88 -5.43
CA LYS A 70 9.44 -11.06 -6.38
C LYS A 70 9.00 -11.58 -7.73
N LYS A 71 7.99 -12.47 -7.77
CA LYS A 71 7.45 -13.01 -9.02
C LYS A 71 6.60 -11.99 -9.78
N ARG A 72 5.78 -11.21 -9.05
CA ARG A 72 4.86 -10.24 -9.66
C ARG A 72 5.54 -8.92 -10.02
N TYR A 73 6.48 -8.47 -9.21
CA TYR A 73 7.15 -7.17 -9.31
C TYR A 73 8.67 -7.30 -9.09
N PRO A 74 9.38 -8.02 -9.97
CA PRO A 74 10.81 -8.27 -9.82
C PRO A 74 11.65 -6.99 -9.73
N TYR A 75 11.27 -5.95 -10.47
CA TYR A 75 11.93 -4.63 -10.49
C TYR A 75 12.02 -3.95 -9.12
N LEU A 76 11.13 -4.27 -8.17
CA LEU A 76 11.19 -3.72 -6.81
C LEU A 76 12.37 -4.26 -6.00
N PHE A 77 12.91 -5.41 -6.39
CA PHE A 77 14.00 -6.09 -5.69
C PHE A 77 15.35 -5.93 -6.42
N GLU A 78 15.35 -5.31 -7.61
CA GLU A 78 16.56 -5.11 -8.42
C GLU A 78 17.38 -3.88 -7.99
N SER A 79 16.84 -2.97 -7.18
CA SER A 79 17.55 -1.74 -6.76
C SER A 79 18.55 -1.89 -5.58
N GLY A 80 18.84 -3.12 -5.14
CA GLY A 80 19.75 -3.42 -4.04
C GLY A 80 21.23 -3.58 -4.40
N GLY A 81 21.64 -3.23 -5.62
CA GLY A 81 23.03 -3.29 -6.05
C GLY A 81 23.65 -1.89 -6.13
N ASN A 82 24.21 -1.42 -5.01
CA ASN A 82 25.31 -0.44 -4.88
C ASN A 82 25.12 0.46 -3.66
N THR A 83 25.69 0.06 -2.54
CA THR A 83 26.45 0.98 -1.67
C THR A 83 27.44 0.13 -0.89
N ASP A 84 28.69 0.15 -1.35
CA ASP A 84 29.89 -0.12 -0.55
C ASP A 84 30.02 0.92 0.59
#